data_AF-A0A6I2W6S6-F1
#
_entry.id   AF-A0A6I2W6S6-F1
#
_cell.length_a   1.000
_cell.length_b   1.000
_cell.length_c   1.000
_cell.angle_alpha   90.00
_cell.angle_beta   90.00
_cell.angle_gamma   90.00
#
_symmetry.space_group_name_H-M   'P 1'
#
loop_
_entity.id
_entity.type
_entity.pdbx_description
1 polymer ?
#
loop_
_entity_poly.entity_id
_entity_poly.type
_entity_poly.pdbx_seq_one_letter_code
_entity_poly.pdbx_strand_id
1 'polypeptide(L)' 'RSLDFGCVWINTHIPFLSEMPHGGFKHSGYGKDLSMYGFEDYTRIKHVMANIEP' A
#
# COMPACT_ATOMS: atom_id res chain seq x y z
N ARG A 1 0.17 -8.07 -19.82
CA ARG A 1 -0.21 -8.36 -18.41
C ARG A 1 0.59 -9.56 -17.85
N SER A 2 1.84 -9.76 -18.30
CA SER A 2 2.68 -10.93 -17.99
C SER A 2 3.79 -10.62 -16.99
N LEU A 3 3.79 -9.41 -16.46
CA LEU A 3 4.82 -8.91 -15.56
C LEU A 3 4.33 -9.08 -14.12
N ASP A 4 5.03 -9.91 -13.36
CA ASP A 4 4.72 -10.24 -11.96
C ASP A 4 5.68 -9.49 -11.04
N PHE A 5 5.48 -8.17 -10.95
CA PHE A 5 6.27 -7.24 -10.13
C PHE A 5 5.35 -6.27 -9.39
N GLY A 6 5.78 -5.82 -8.22
CA GLY A 6 4.99 -4.90 -7.42
C GLY A 6 5.06 -3.43 -7.84
N CYS A 7 5.92 -3.08 -8.80
CA CYS A 7 5.96 -1.77 -9.47
C CYS A 7 6.48 -1.94 -10.90
N VAL A 8 5.84 -1.28 -11.88
CA VAL A 8 6.24 -1.32 -13.29
C VAL A 8 6.19 0.10 -13.84
N TRP A 9 7.31 0.56 -14.39
CA TRP A 9 7.39 1.83 -15.12
C TRP A 9 7.36 1.57 -16.63
N ILE A 10 6.62 2.39 -17.37
CA ILE A 10 6.53 2.34 -18.83
C ILE A 10 7.16 3.63 -19.36
N ASN A 11 8.16 3.50 -20.25
CA ASN A 11 8.88 4.62 -20.86
C ASN A 11 9.60 5.57 -19.88
N THR A 12 9.86 5.13 -18.65
CA THR A 12 10.58 5.88 -17.61
C THR A 12 11.18 4.91 -16.58
N HIS A 13 11.96 5.40 -15.62
CA HIS A 13 12.56 4.59 -14.56
C HIS A 13 12.80 5.41 -13.28
N ILE A 14 12.43 4.86 -12.12
CA ILE A 14 12.63 5.41 -10.75
C ILE A 14 11.77 6.61 -10.30
N PRO A 15 10.84 7.24 -11.05
CA PRO A 15 10.00 8.26 -10.43
C PRO A 15 9.16 7.62 -9.32
N PHE A 16 9.27 8.21 -8.12
CA PHE A 16 8.46 7.88 -6.96
C PHE A 16 7.49 9.01 -6.69
N LEU A 17 6.25 8.64 -6.42
CA LEU A 17 5.15 9.54 -6.13
C LEU A 17 4.54 9.10 -4.80
N SER A 18 4.33 10.05 -3.90
CA SER A 18 3.87 9.75 -2.54
C SER A 18 2.52 9.04 -2.51
N GLU A 19 1.70 9.19 -3.54
CA GLU A 19 0.38 8.56 -3.69
C GLU A 19 0.42 7.15 -4.28
N MET A 20 1.52 6.73 -4.91
CA MET A 20 1.62 5.42 -5.57
C MET A 20 2.32 4.39 -4.68
N PRO A 21 1.73 3.20 -4.45
CA PRO A 21 2.34 2.19 -3.60
C PRO A 21 3.63 1.65 -4.24
N HIS A 22 4.65 1.49 -3.41
CA HIS A 22 5.89 0.84 -3.81
C HIS A 22 6.17 -0.39 -2.95
N GLY A 23 6.67 -1.46 -3.56
CA GLY A 23 7.03 -2.68 -2.82
C GLY A 23 7.11 -3.88 -3.74
N GLY A 24 7.86 -4.89 -3.34
CA GLY A 24 8.10 -6.11 -4.13
C GLY A 24 6.95 -7.11 -4.08
N PHE A 25 7.06 -8.15 -4.90
CA PHE A 25 6.32 -9.41 -4.76
C PHE A 25 7.33 -10.54 -4.46
N LYS A 26 6.84 -11.69 -3.95
CA LYS A 26 7.66 -12.87 -3.63
C LYS A 26 8.77 -12.52 -2.62
N HIS A 27 10.01 -12.87 -2.92
CA HIS A 27 11.16 -12.64 -2.04
C HIS A 27 11.66 -11.19 -2.06
N SER A 28 11.09 -10.30 -2.87
CA SER A 28 11.48 -8.89 -2.93
C SER A 28 10.90 -8.03 -1.80
N GLY A 29 10.02 -8.58 -0.96
CA GLY A 29 9.48 -7.88 0.21
C GLY A 29 8.03 -8.25 0.52
N TYR A 30 7.55 -7.73 1.66
CA TYR A 30 6.17 -7.85 2.14
C TYR A 30 5.64 -6.46 2.49
N GLY A 31 4.34 -6.23 2.28
CA GLY A 31 3.72 -4.91 2.47
C GLY A 31 3.98 -3.95 1.32
N LYS A 32 3.62 -2.68 1.52
CA LYS A 32 3.86 -1.58 0.59
C LYS A 32 4.32 -0.34 1.36
N ASP A 33 5.29 0.38 0.82
CA ASP A 33 5.64 1.72 1.23
C ASP A 33 4.91 2.76 0.37
N LEU A 34 4.93 4.02 0.82
CA LEU A 34 4.21 5.14 0.22
C LEU A 34 2.69 4.92 0.20
N SER A 35 1.95 5.84 -0.43
CA SER A 35 0.50 5.81 -0.60
C SER A 35 -0.30 5.62 0.70
N MET A 36 -1.60 5.41 0.58
CA MET A 36 -2.43 5.04 1.73
C MET A 36 -2.08 3.64 2.25
N TYR A 37 -1.67 2.72 1.37
CA TYR A 37 -1.38 1.33 1.73
C TYR A 37 -0.22 1.23 2.73
N GLY A 38 0.84 2.04 2.56
CA GLY A 38 1.92 2.08 3.52
C GLY A 38 1.55 2.75 4.83
N PHE A 39 0.66 3.76 4.80
CA PHE A 39 0.16 4.37 6.04
C PHE A 39 -0.69 3.38 6.85
N GLU A 40 -1.54 2.60 6.19
CA GLU A 40 -2.41 1.60 6.82
C GLU A 40 -1.61 0.56 7.60
N ASP A 41 -0.44 0.12 7.10
CA ASP A 41 0.47 -0.83 7.77
C ASP A 41 0.98 -0.31 9.14
N TYR A 42 1.00 1.01 9.37
CA TYR A 42 1.37 1.62 10.66
C TYR A 42 0.16 1.95 11.55
N THR A 43 -1.06 1.65 11.10
CA THR A 43 -2.29 1.87 11.86
C THR A 43 -2.90 0.56 12.35
N ARG A 44 -3.81 0.64 13.31
CA ARG A 44 -4.59 -0.50 13.80
C ARG A 44 -6.07 -0.18 13.73
N ILE A 45 -6.84 -1.04 13.09
CA ILE A 45 -8.29 -0.92 13.04
C ILE A 45 -8.86 -1.20 14.42
N LYS A 46 -9.68 -0.27 14.93
CA LYS A 46 -10.50 -0.45 16.13
C LYS A 46 -11.96 -0.20 15.76
N HIS A 47 -12.78 -1.23 15.88
CA HIS A 47 -14.22 -1.10 15.73
C HIS A 47 -14.85 -0.67 17.06
N VAL A 48 -15.65 0.40 17.02
CA VAL A 48 -16.42 0.90 18.17
C VAL A 48 -17.88 1.00 17.75
N MET A 49 -18.77 0.42 18.55
CA MET A 49 -20.22 0.53 18.39
C MET A 49 -20.79 1.03 19.71
N ALA A 50 -21.64 2.05 19.64
CA ALA A 50 -22.31 2.63 20.79
C ALA A 50 -23.82 2.61 20.55
N ASN A 51 -24.58 2.08 21.51
CA ASN A 51 -26.02 2.34 21.56
C ASN A 51 -26.23 3.73 22.18
N ILE A 52 -26.97 4.57 21.47
CA ILE A 52 -27.29 5.96 21.86
C ILE A 52 -28.77 6.13 22.21
N GLU A 53 -29.49 5.02 22.43
CA GLU A 53 -30.83 5.06 23.02
C GLU A 53 -30.77 5.68 24.43
N PRO A 54 -31.73 6.56 24.79
CA PRO A 54 -31.79 7.18 26.12
C PRO A 54 -32.00 6.18 27.26
#